data_AF-A0A966CH87-F1
#
_entry.id   AF-A0A966CH87-F1
#
_cell.length_a   1.000
_cell.length_b   1.000
_cell.length_c   1.000
_cell.angle_alpha   90.00
_cell.angle_beta   90.00
_cell.angle_gamma   90.00
#
_symmetry.space_group_name_H-M   'P 1'
#
loop_
_entity.id
_entity.type
_entity.pdbx_description
1 polymer ?
#
loop_
_entity_poly.entity_id
_entity_poly.type
_entity_poly.pdbx_seq_one_letter_code
_entity_poly.pdbx_strand_id
1 'polypeptide(L)'
;MAPGGSRVLWLTNYDDTFAYPASQLTMQRWLASGWDAILTARFSAMRFNLLNAFAAQGGIFLFPFILIGLWQLRKDARIRFAALAWILLLAAMTIVFPFAGERGAFFHAGAALQPVWWALAPIGLDAVIASARRRGWFDERAFVVFRGALVGIAVLVTAFLFVLRVLPGWEREDGIYVGLKELLAQAGAPSDAIVIVRNPPGFYLITDYRAITLPNGDLDTILEVARRYNARYLVAEPTRVTGVLSDYRLNQAPFRYLGESNGNRLYEILR
;
A
#
# COMPACT_ATOMS: atom_id res chain seq x y z
N MET A 1 16.67 -0.14 -4.46
CA MET A 1 16.37 -1.35 -5.25
C MET A 1 15.51 -2.24 -4.38
N ALA A 2 14.33 -2.65 -4.85
CA ALA A 2 13.58 -3.69 -4.16
C ALA A 2 14.43 -4.98 -4.13
N PRO A 3 14.51 -5.70 -3.01
CA PRO A 3 15.21 -6.98 -2.97
C PRO A 3 14.58 -7.90 -4.01
N GLY A 4 15.41 -8.55 -4.83
CA GLY A 4 14.93 -9.50 -5.84
C GLY A 4 13.98 -10.54 -5.24
N GLY A 5 13.02 -11.04 -6.03
CA GLY A 5 11.81 -11.71 -5.52
C GLY A 5 12.00 -12.83 -4.49
N SER A 6 13.09 -13.62 -4.57
CA SER A 6 13.36 -14.69 -3.60
C SER A 6 13.76 -14.18 -2.20
N ARG A 7 14.26 -12.95 -2.09
CA ARG A 7 14.72 -12.37 -0.81
C ARG A 7 13.59 -11.73 -0.02
N VAL A 8 12.49 -11.38 -0.69
CA VAL A 8 11.26 -10.85 -0.07
C VAL A 8 10.61 -11.89 0.86
N LEU A 9 10.92 -13.18 0.69
CA LEU A 9 10.48 -14.25 1.60
C LEU A 9 11.07 -14.11 3.01
N TRP A 10 12.20 -13.41 3.15
CA TRP A 10 13.01 -13.37 4.36
C TRP A 10 12.97 -12.02 5.08
N LEU A 11 11.97 -11.18 4.79
CA LEU A 11 11.78 -9.92 5.51
C LEU A 11 11.41 -10.21 6.98
N THR A 12 11.88 -9.33 7.87
CA THR A 12 11.54 -9.34 9.30
C THR A 12 10.65 -8.16 9.69
N ASN A 13 10.63 -7.13 8.85
CA ASN A 13 9.73 -5.97 8.94
C ASN A 13 9.48 -5.41 7.52
N TYR A 14 8.57 -4.45 7.38
CA TYR A 14 8.24 -3.87 6.08
C TYR A 14 9.39 -3.07 5.46
N ASP A 15 10.16 -2.34 6.28
CA ASP A 15 11.23 -1.46 5.82
C ASP A 15 12.40 -2.27 5.22
N ASP A 16 12.51 -3.57 5.52
CA ASP A 16 13.41 -4.50 4.83
C ASP A 16 13.19 -4.56 3.30
N THR A 17 12.03 -4.11 2.80
CA THR A 17 11.79 -3.90 1.34
C THR A 17 12.79 -2.91 0.73
N PHE A 18 13.40 -2.06 1.53
CA PHE A 18 14.43 -1.11 1.14
C PHE A 18 15.81 -1.47 1.74
N ALA A 19 15.99 -2.70 2.22
CA ALA A 19 17.23 -3.16 2.82
C ALA A 19 18.41 -3.08 1.84
N TYR A 20 19.53 -2.53 2.31
CA TYR A 20 20.78 -2.48 1.58
C TYR A 20 21.96 -2.90 2.50
N PRO A 21 22.86 -3.79 2.04
CA PRO A 21 22.75 -4.58 0.82
C PRO A 21 21.61 -5.60 0.97
N ALA A 22 20.94 -5.94 -0.13
CA ALA A 22 19.84 -6.91 -0.08
C ALA A 22 20.30 -8.32 0.37
N SER A 23 21.60 -8.62 0.38
CA SER A 23 22.16 -9.92 0.77
C SER A 23 21.97 -10.23 2.25
N GLN A 24 21.65 -9.25 3.07
CA GLN A 24 21.31 -9.45 4.48
C GLN A 24 19.97 -10.15 4.69
N LEU A 25 19.10 -10.19 3.66
CA LEU A 25 17.80 -10.85 3.71
C LEU A 25 17.98 -12.35 3.46
N THR A 26 18.11 -13.10 4.55
CA THR A 26 18.41 -14.53 4.54
C THR A 26 17.44 -15.31 5.42
N MET A 27 17.26 -16.60 5.13
CA MET A 27 16.47 -17.50 5.96
C MET A 27 17.00 -17.57 7.39
N GLN A 28 18.32 -17.50 7.58
CA GLN A 28 18.96 -17.51 8.89
C GLN A 28 18.56 -16.28 9.71
N ARG A 29 18.61 -15.08 9.12
CA ARG A 29 18.15 -13.84 9.78
C ARG A 29 16.66 -13.92 10.12
N TRP A 30 15.85 -14.45 9.20
CA TRP A 30 14.42 -14.62 9.41
C TRP A 30 14.11 -15.60 10.55
N LEU A 31 14.79 -16.75 10.64
CA LEU A 31 14.63 -17.69 11.76
C LEU A 31 15.12 -17.10 13.08
N ALA A 32 16.20 -16.32 13.04
CA ALA A 32 16.77 -15.66 14.22
C ALA A 32 15.86 -14.57 14.82
N SER A 33 14.88 -14.05 14.07
CA SER A 33 13.89 -13.12 14.64
C SER A 33 12.92 -13.80 15.61
N GLY A 34 12.86 -15.14 15.60
CA GLY A 34 12.07 -15.94 16.51
C GLY A 34 10.64 -16.21 16.05
N TRP A 35 10.09 -17.34 16.52
CA TRP A 35 8.74 -17.79 16.16
C TRP A 35 7.64 -16.81 16.55
N ASP A 36 7.82 -16.08 17.65
CA ASP A 36 6.86 -15.05 18.08
C ASP A 36 6.72 -13.93 17.03
N ALA A 37 7.84 -13.33 16.60
CA ALA A 37 7.85 -12.31 15.56
C ALA A 37 7.29 -12.84 14.23
N ILE A 38 7.69 -14.06 13.87
CA ILE A 38 7.23 -14.76 12.66
C ILE A 38 5.71 -14.90 12.66
N LEU A 39 5.11 -15.43 13.73
CA LEU A 39 3.68 -15.70 13.82
C LEU A 39 2.88 -14.41 13.97
N THR A 40 3.38 -13.45 14.76
CA THR A 40 2.76 -12.13 14.94
C THR A 40 2.60 -11.41 13.61
N ALA A 41 3.63 -11.44 12.73
CA ALA A 41 3.54 -10.84 11.40
C ALA A 41 2.44 -11.47 10.54
N ARG A 42 2.24 -12.80 10.60
CA ARG A 42 1.19 -13.50 9.85
C ARG A 42 -0.19 -13.21 10.42
N PHE A 43 -0.32 -13.16 11.75
CA PHE A 43 -1.59 -12.82 12.39
C PHE A 43 -2.01 -11.38 12.08
N SER A 44 -1.06 -10.44 12.13
CA SER A 44 -1.27 -9.06 11.69
C SER A 44 -1.74 -9.01 10.24
N ALA A 45 -0.99 -9.64 9.33
CA ALA A 45 -1.36 -9.70 7.91
C ALA A 45 -2.74 -10.31 7.69
N MET A 46 -3.08 -11.41 8.37
CA MET A 46 -4.41 -12.03 8.30
C MET A 46 -5.49 -11.04 8.71
N ARG A 47 -5.31 -10.36 9.86
CA ARG A 47 -6.26 -9.37 10.38
C ARG A 47 -6.49 -8.25 9.37
N PHE A 48 -5.42 -7.63 8.87
CA PHE A 48 -5.54 -6.52 7.94
C PHE A 48 -6.09 -6.95 6.57
N ASN A 49 -5.69 -8.12 6.06
CA ASN A 49 -6.24 -8.67 4.81
C ASN A 49 -7.74 -8.97 4.95
N LEU A 50 -8.19 -9.56 6.05
CA LEU A 50 -9.61 -9.82 6.30
C LEU A 50 -10.42 -8.53 6.52
N LEU A 51 -9.84 -7.52 7.18
CA LEU A 51 -10.47 -6.20 7.27
C LEU A 51 -10.64 -5.55 5.89
N ASN A 52 -9.62 -5.65 5.03
CA ASN A 52 -9.70 -5.19 3.64
C ASN A 52 -10.75 -5.98 2.83
N ALA A 53 -10.84 -7.29 3.04
CA ALA A 53 -11.86 -8.13 2.42
C ALA A 53 -13.27 -7.71 2.83
N PHE A 54 -13.49 -7.48 4.12
CA PHE A 54 -14.78 -7.05 4.66
C PHE A 54 -15.16 -5.64 4.20
N ALA A 55 -14.27 -4.67 4.39
CA ALA A 55 -14.58 -3.27 4.17
C ALA A 55 -14.47 -2.88 2.70
N ALA A 56 -13.33 -3.14 2.08
CA ALA A 56 -13.02 -2.59 0.77
C ALA A 56 -13.57 -3.48 -0.37
N GLN A 57 -13.31 -4.78 -0.33
CA GLN A 57 -13.86 -5.71 -1.34
C GLN A 57 -15.35 -5.97 -1.10
N GLY A 58 -15.75 -6.12 0.16
CA GLY A 58 -17.12 -6.41 0.59
C GLY A 58 -18.01 -5.18 0.75
N GLY A 59 -17.46 -3.96 0.66
CA GLY A 59 -18.23 -2.73 0.79
C GLY A 59 -18.94 -2.55 2.15
N ILE A 60 -18.59 -3.30 3.21
CA ILE A 60 -19.28 -3.39 4.52
C ILE A 60 -20.75 -3.83 4.41
N PHE A 61 -21.59 -3.06 3.74
CA PHE A 61 -23.03 -3.30 3.59
C PHE A 61 -23.35 -4.35 2.52
N LEU A 62 -22.50 -4.54 1.51
CA LEU A 62 -22.68 -5.63 0.53
C LEU A 62 -22.27 -6.98 1.12
N PHE A 63 -21.26 -6.98 2.01
CA PHE A 63 -20.62 -8.18 2.55
C PHE A 63 -21.58 -9.28 3.03
N PRO A 64 -22.60 -9.03 3.88
CA PRO A 64 -23.52 -10.08 4.30
C PRO A 64 -24.26 -10.72 3.11
N PHE A 65 -24.66 -9.92 2.11
CA PHE A 65 -25.33 -10.43 0.92
C PHE A 65 -24.37 -11.17 -0.02
N ILE A 66 -23.11 -10.75 -0.11
CA ILE A 66 -22.07 -11.48 -0.84
C ILE A 66 -21.92 -12.89 -0.27
N LEU A 67 -21.86 -13.03 1.07
CA LEU A 67 -21.77 -14.35 1.71
C LEU A 67 -22.99 -15.23 1.41
N ILE A 68 -24.19 -14.66 1.41
CA ILE A 68 -25.42 -15.40 1.08
C ILE A 68 -25.42 -15.78 -0.41
N GLY A 69 -24.98 -14.90 -1.30
CA GLY A 69 -24.83 -15.18 -2.73
C GLY A 69 -23.80 -16.27 -3.01
N LEU A 70 -22.65 -16.23 -2.32
CA LEU A 70 -21.64 -17.30 -2.34
C LEU A 70 -22.23 -18.64 -1.92
N TRP A 71 -23.02 -18.65 -0.84
CA TRP A 71 -23.67 -19.87 -0.36
C TRP A 71 -24.68 -20.43 -1.36
N GLN A 72 -25.51 -19.58 -1.96
CA GLN A 72 -26.48 -19.98 -2.99
C GLN A 72 -25.80 -20.57 -4.22
N LEU A 73 -24.71 -19.93 -4.68
CA LEU A 73 -23.97 -20.35 -5.86
C LEU A 73 -22.75 -21.23 -5.55
N ARG A 74 -22.69 -21.87 -4.37
CA ARG A 74 -21.55 -22.71 -3.95
C ARG A 74 -21.25 -23.90 -4.87
N LYS A 75 -22.22 -24.30 -5.70
CA LYS A 75 -22.08 -25.38 -6.69
C LYS A 75 -21.64 -24.87 -8.06
N ASP A 76 -21.69 -23.57 -8.32
CA ASP A 76 -21.28 -22.98 -9.59
C ASP A 76 -19.75 -23.02 -9.73
N ALA A 77 -19.26 -23.60 -10.83
CA ALA A 77 -17.82 -23.77 -11.06
C ALA A 77 -17.05 -22.44 -11.12
N ARG A 78 -17.67 -21.38 -11.66
CA ARG A 78 -17.05 -20.04 -11.79
C ARG A 78 -16.84 -19.42 -10.41
N ILE A 79 -17.85 -19.54 -9.55
CA ILE A 79 -17.78 -19.04 -8.16
C ILE A 79 -16.77 -19.83 -7.34
N ARG A 80 -16.71 -21.15 -7.52
CA ARG A 80 -15.70 -21.99 -6.86
C ARG A 80 -14.28 -21.63 -7.31
N PHE A 81 -14.06 -21.38 -8.60
CA PHE A 81 -12.77 -20.96 -9.12
C PHE A 81 -12.37 -19.58 -8.57
N ALA A 82 -13.28 -18.60 -8.58
CA ALA A 82 -13.04 -17.29 -8.00
C ALA A 82 -12.74 -17.37 -6.49
N ALA A 83 -13.49 -18.17 -5.74
CA ALA A 83 -13.27 -18.38 -4.30
C ALA A 83 -11.92 -19.05 -4.04
N LEU A 84 -11.54 -20.06 -4.85
CA LEU A 84 -10.25 -20.71 -4.74
C LEU A 84 -9.10 -19.73 -5.03
N ALA A 85 -9.19 -18.96 -6.12
CA ALA A 85 -8.20 -17.95 -6.46
C ALA A 85 -8.04 -16.92 -5.34
N TRP A 86 -9.14 -16.49 -4.74
CA TRP A 86 -9.13 -15.57 -3.60
C TRP A 86 -8.51 -16.15 -2.34
N ILE A 87 -8.85 -17.41 -1.99
CA ILE A 87 -8.28 -18.09 -0.83
C ILE A 87 -6.77 -18.27 -1.00
N LEU A 88 -6.33 -18.67 -2.20
CA LEU A 88 -4.91 -18.80 -2.51
C LEU A 88 -4.18 -17.46 -2.44
N LEU A 89 -4.81 -16.40 -2.95
CA LEU A 89 -4.27 -15.04 -2.85
C LEU A 89 -4.17 -14.59 -1.38
N LEU A 90 -5.21 -14.81 -0.58
CA LEU A 90 -5.19 -14.51 0.86
C LEU A 90 -4.08 -15.29 1.57
N ALA A 91 -3.94 -16.59 1.28
CA ALA A 91 -2.92 -17.44 1.86
C ALA A 91 -1.51 -16.96 1.48
N ALA A 92 -1.26 -16.64 0.20
CA ALA A 92 0.01 -16.12 -0.26
C ALA A 92 0.36 -14.78 0.42
N MET A 93 -0.58 -13.84 0.44
CA MET A 93 -0.36 -12.50 1.02
C MET A 93 -0.39 -12.47 2.55
N THR A 94 -0.76 -13.58 3.20
CA THR A 94 -0.75 -13.68 4.65
C THR A 94 0.44 -14.50 5.14
N ILE A 95 0.69 -15.67 4.54
CA ILE A 95 1.69 -16.63 5.02
C ILE A 95 3.07 -16.34 4.42
N VAL A 96 3.11 -16.14 3.10
CA VAL A 96 4.35 -16.02 2.33
C VAL A 96 4.85 -14.58 2.33
N PHE A 97 3.95 -13.61 2.14
CA PHE A 97 4.28 -12.18 2.04
C PHE A 97 3.51 -11.31 3.04
N PRO A 98 3.60 -11.56 4.36
CA PRO A 98 2.77 -10.87 5.37
C PRO A 98 2.91 -9.34 5.31
N PHE A 99 4.14 -8.83 5.16
CA PHE A 99 4.39 -7.38 5.15
C PHE A 99 3.85 -6.69 3.91
N ALA A 100 3.91 -7.36 2.74
CA ALA A 100 3.34 -6.81 1.51
C ALA A 100 1.80 -6.89 1.54
N GLY A 101 1.25 -8.02 2.01
CA GLY A 101 -0.20 -8.21 2.15
C GLY A 101 -0.83 -7.15 3.04
N GLU A 102 -0.32 -6.98 4.25
CA GLU A 102 -0.78 -5.97 5.22
C GLU A 102 -0.75 -4.55 4.64
N ARG A 103 0.26 -4.24 3.81
CA ARG A 103 0.48 -2.91 3.24
C ARG A 103 -0.23 -2.67 1.91
N GLY A 104 -1.17 -3.55 1.54
CA GLY A 104 -2.10 -3.32 0.44
C GLY A 104 -1.93 -4.23 -0.78
N ALA A 105 -0.91 -5.09 -0.84
CA ALA A 105 -0.76 -6.00 -1.98
C ALA A 105 -1.97 -6.94 -2.14
N PHE A 106 -2.52 -7.44 -1.04
CA PHE A 106 -3.77 -8.23 -1.05
C PHE A 106 -4.96 -7.40 -1.55
N PHE A 107 -5.06 -6.15 -1.12
CA PHE A 107 -6.12 -5.23 -1.54
C PHE A 107 -6.08 -4.99 -3.06
N HIS A 108 -4.93 -4.64 -3.61
CA HIS A 108 -4.77 -4.39 -5.04
C HIS A 108 -4.97 -5.65 -5.90
N ALA A 109 -4.39 -6.77 -5.51
CA ALA A 109 -4.56 -8.03 -6.25
C ALA A 109 -6.01 -8.54 -6.16
N GLY A 110 -6.66 -8.38 -5.00
CA GLY A 110 -8.04 -8.82 -4.79
C GLY A 110 -9.06 -8.04 -5.61
N ALA A 111 -8.73 -6.82 -6.05
CA ALA A 111 -9.61 -5.99 -6.90
C ALA A 111 -10.00 -6.71 -8.21
N ALA A 112 -9.17 -7.61 -8.72
CA ALA A 112 -9.47 -8.42 -9.90
C ALA A 112 -10.70 -9.34 -9.72
N LEU A 113 -10.99 -9.76 -8.48
CA LEU A 113 -12.13 -10.62 -8.15
C LEU A 113 -13.34 -9.84 -7.63
N GLN A 114 -13.18 -8.55 -7.37
CA GLN A 114 -14.21 -7.69 -6.79
C GLN A 114 -15.51 -7.60 -7.61
N PRO A 115 -15.49 -7.56 -8.96
CA PRO A 115 -16.73 -7.60 -9.74
C PRO A 115 -17.55 -8.87 -9.51
N VAL A 116 -16.88 -10.02 -9.29
CA VAL A 116 -17.57 -11.28 -8.98
C VAL A 116 -18.28 -11.18 -7.64
N TRP A 117 -17.62 -10.62 -6.62
CA TRP A 117 -18.23 -10.42 -5.31
C TRP A 117 -19.43 -9.49 -5.37
N TRP A 118 -19.31 -8.36 -6.06
CA TRP A 118 -20.41 -7.41 -6.16
C TRP A 118 -21.60 -7.96 -6.95
N ALA A 119 -21.37 -8.83 -7.94
CA ALA A 119 -22.44 -9.54 -8.64
C ALA A 119 -23.21 -10.54 -7.74
N LEU A 120 -22.57 -11.05 -6.68
CA LEU A 120 -23.24 -11.94 -5.70
C LEU A 120 -24.10 -11.20 -4.68
N ALA A 121 -23.82 -9.92 -4.43
CA ALA A 121 -24.59 -9.11 -3.48
C ALA A 121 -26.09 -9.05 -3.79
N PRO A 122 -26.56 -8.71 -5.01
CA PRO A 122 -27.99 -8.70 -5.31
C PRO A 122 -28.63 -10.09 -5.21
N ILE A 123 -27.91 -11.16 -5.54
CA ILE A 123 -28.39 -12.55 -5.40
C ILE A 123 -28.64 -12.89 -3.93
N GLY A 124 -27.71 -12.49 -3.05
CA GLY A 124 -27.88 -12.67 -1.61
C GLY A 124 -29.03 -11.85 -1.04
N LEU A 125 -29.15 -10.59 -1.46
CA LEU A 125 -30.25 -9.71 -1.08
C LEU A 125 -31.60 -10.31 -1.47
N ASP A 126 -31.72 -10.81 -2.69
CA ASP A 126 -32.96 -11.42 -3.18
C ASP A 126 -33.38 -12.64 -2.35
N ALA A 127 -32.44 -13.47 -1.92
CA ALA A 127 -32.77 -14.60 -1.05
C ALA A 127 -33.24 -14.17 0.34
N VAL A 128 -32.68 -13.09 0.90
CA VAL A 128 -33.15 -12.51 2.15
C VAL A 128 -34.58 -11.99 1.99
N ILE A 129 -34.85 -11.23 0.92
CA ILE A 129 -36.18 -10.70 0.62
C ILE A 129 -37.18 -11.84 0.42
N ALA A 130 -36.86 -12.82 -0.43
CA ALA A 130 -37.71 -13.98 -0.66
C ALA A 130 -38.03 -14.75 0.63
N SER A 131 -37.03 -14.91 1.51
CA SER A 131 -37.22 -15.54 2.81
C SER A 131 -38.15 -14.74 3.73
N ALA A 132 -37.99 -13.42 3.80
CA ALA A 132 -38.86 -12.55 4.58
C ALA A 132 -40.29 -12.51 4.01
N ARG A 133 -40.44 -12.50 2.69
CA ARG A 133 -41.73 -12.57 2.00
C ARG A 133 -42.49 -13.86 2.28
N ARG A 134 -41.81 -15.01 2.28
CA ARG A 134 -42.42 -16.30 2.68
C ARG A 134 -42.97 -16.31 4.11
N ARG A 135 -42.52 -15.39 4.97
CA ARG A 135 -43.01 -15.20 6.34
C ARG A 135 -44.11 -14.14 6.44
N GLY A 136 -44.60 -13.62 5.30
CA GLY A 136 -45.63 -12.58 5.25
C GLY A 136 -45.14 -11.19 5.66
N TRP A 137 -43.82 -10.95 5.73
CA TRP A 137 -43.30 -9.67 6.20
C TRP A 137 -43.33 -8.56 5.14
N PHE A 138 -43.34 -8.92 3.86
CA PHE A 138 -43.28 -7.97 2.75
C PHE A 138 -44.11 -8.41 1.53
N ASP A 139 -44.45 -7.43 0.68
CA ASP A 139 -45.14 -7.62 -0.60
C ASP A 139 -44.16 -7.78 -1.79
N GLU A 140 -44.70 -7.80 -3.02
CA GLU A 140 -43.90 -7.89 -4.26
C GLU A 140 -42.97 -6.68 -4.48
N ARG A 141 -43.31 -5.50 -3.94
CA ARG A 141 -42.54 -4.27 -4.16
C ARG A 141 -41.22 -4.29 -3.40
N ALA A 142 -41.08 -5.16 -2.40
CA ALA A 142 -39.88 -5.30 -1.59
C ALA A 142 -38.61 -5.48 -2.43
N PHE A 143 -38.65 -6.28 -3.50
CA PHE A 143 -37.50 -6.46 -4.38
C PHE A 143 -37.02 -5.15 -4.99
N VAL A 144 -37.94 -4.34 -5.53
CA VAL A 144 -37.61 -3.06 -6.15
C VAL A 144 -37.07 -2.08 -5.11
N VAL A 145 -37.72 -1.99 -3.96
CA VAL A 145 -37.33 -1.06 -2.88
C VAL A 145 -35.95 -1.39 -2.34
N PHE A 146 -35.69 -2.64 -1.96
CA PHE A 146 -34.41 -3.01 -1.35
C PHE A 146 -33.25 -3.03 -2.35
N ARG A 147 -33.48 -3.45 -3.61
CA ARG A 147 -32.44 -3.35 -4.66
C ARG A 147 -32.12 -1.89 -4.97
N GLY A 148 -33.14 -1.04 -5.08
CA GLY A 148 -32.97 0.40 -5.28
C GLY A 148 -32.21 1.04 -4.10
N ALA A 149 -32.56 0.67 -2.86
CA ALA A 149 -31.85 1.12 -1.67
C ALA A 149 -30.39 0.66 -1.65
N LEU A 150 -30.09 -0.59 -2.05
CA LEU A 150 -28.72 -1.09 -2.12
C LEU A 150 -27.85 -0.27 -3.08
N VAL A 151 -28.37 0.05 -4.27
CA VAL A 151 -27.69 0.91 -5.25
C VAL A 151 -27.56 2.34 -4.71
N GLY A 152 -28.62 2.88 -4.14
CA GLY A 152 -28.60 4.23 -3.54
C GLY A 152 -27.54 4.37 -2.45
N ILE A 153 -27.47 3.40 -1.53
CA ILE A 153 -26.43 3.36 -0.48
C ILE A 153 -25.03 3.27 -1.11
N ALA A 154 -24.84 2.43 -2.14
CA ALA A 154 -23.55 2.31 -2.82
C ALA A 154 -23.11 3.64 -3.45
N VAL A 155 -24.02 4.36 -4.12
CA VAL A 155 -23.74 5.69 -4.68
C VAL A 155 -23.42 6.70 -3.58
N LEU A 156 -24.23 6.76 -2.53
CA LEU A 156 -24.03 7.70 -1.41
C LEU A 156 -22.71 7.48 -0.69
N VAL A 157 -22.38 6.23 -0.34
CA VAL A 157 -21.12 5.88 0.33
C VAL A 157 -19.93 6.19 -0.57
N THR A 158 -20.02 5.88 -1.87
CA THR A 158 -18.96 6.19 -2.84
C THR A 158 -18.73 7.69 -2.94
N ALA A 159 -19.79 8.49 -3.12
CA ALA A 159 -19.69 9.94 -3.21
C ALA A 159 -19.13 10.54 -1.92
N PHE A 160 -19.60 10.07 -0.76
CA PHE A 160 -19.11 10.51 0.54
C PHE A 160 -17.61 10.21 0.73
N LEU A 161 -17.18 8.97 0.45
CA LEU A 161 -15.77 8.60 0.54
C LEU A 161 -14.91 9.37 -0.46
N PHE A 162 -15.40 9.61 -1.66
CA PHE A 162 -14.71 10.43 -2.67
C PHE A 162 -14.51 11.86 -2.15
N VAL A 163 -15.55 12.50 -1.63
CA VAL A 163 -15.45 13.85 -1.05
C VAL A 163 -14.48 13.91 0.12
N LEU A 164 -14.47 12.89 0.98
CA LEU A 164 -13.61 12.88 2.17
C LEU A 164 -12.15 12.51 1.90
N ARG A 165 -11.90 11.59 0.97
CA ARG A 165 -10.59 10.96 0.77
C ARG A 165 -9.87 11.42 -0.48
N VAL A 166 -10.61 11.90 -1.47
CA VAL A 166 -10.08 12.15 -2.81
C VAL A 166 -9.98 13.65 -3.08
N LEU A 167 -11.06 14.41 -2.86
CA LEU A 167 -11.04 15.86 -3.07
C LEU A 167 -9.96 16.60 -2.26
N PRO A 168 -9.71 16.26 -0.97
CA PRO A 168 -8.66 16.90 -0.22
C PRO A 168 -7.28 16.44 -0.72
N GLY A 169 -6.65 17.22 -1.59
CA GLY A 169 -5.26 17.01 -2.02
C GLY A 169 -5.06 16.32 -3.36
N TRP A 170 -6.11 16.12 -4.16
CA TRP A 170 -6.02 15.56 -5.53
C TRP A 170 -4.99 16.26 -6.44
N GLU A 171 -4.78 17.57 -6.26
CA GLU A 171 -3.80 18.35 -7.05
C GLU A 171 -2.42 18.49 -6.37
N ARG A 172 -2.25 18.03 -5.12
CA ARG A 172 -1.06 18.35 -4.32
C ARG A 172 0.11 17.39 -4.51
N GLU A 173 -0.10 16.18 -5.03
CA GLU A 173 0.98 15.22 -5.20
C GLU A 173 2.05 15.67 -6.21
N ASP A 174 1.66 16.39 -7.27
CA ASP A 174 2.59 16.91 -8.28
C ASP A 174 3.48 18.04 -7.75
N GLY A 175 2.98 18.81 -6.77
CA GLY A 175 3.67 19.97 -6.20
C GLY A 175 4.77 19.65 -5.19
N ILE A 176 4.87 18.39 -4.72
CA ILE A 176 5.78 18.01 -3.63
C ILE A 176 7.26 18.22 -4.01
N TYR A 177 7.61 18.00 -5.29
CA TYR A 177 9.00 18.04 -5.76
C TYR A 177 9.35 19.24 -6.64
N VAL A 178 8.38 20.08 -7.03
CA VAL A 178 8.63 21.26 -7.88
C VAL A 178 9.65 22.20 -7.22
N GLY A 179 9.45 22.56 -5.95
CA GLY A 179 10.40 23.44 -5.25
C GLY A 179 11.77 22.80 -4.99
N LEU A 180 11.87 21.46 -4.95
CA LEU A 180 13.18 20.79 -4.89
C LEU A 180 13.95 20.92 -6.20
N LYS A 181 13.27 20.95 -7.35
CA LYS A 181 13.89 21.21 -8.66
C LYS A 181 14.57 22.58 -8.68
N GLU A 182 13.88 23.59 -8.16
CA GLU A 182 14.40 24.96 -8.04
C GLU A 182 15.60 25.03 -7.09
N LEU A 183 15.53 24.39 -5.92
CA LEU A 183 16.64 24.33 -4.97
C LEU A 183 17.88 23.63 -5.56
N LEU A 184 17.69 22.54 -6.31
CA LEU A 184 18.79 21.85 -7.01
C LEU A 184 19.43 22.75 -8.07
N ALA A 185 18.62 23.47 -8.86
CA ALA A 185 19.12 24.42 -9.84
C ALA A 185 19.90 25.58 -9.19
N GLN A 186 19.38 26.15 -8.10
CA GLN A 186 20.03 27.21 -7.33
C GLN A 186 21.36 26.75 -6.70
N ALA A 187 21.43 25.48 -6.27
CA ALA A 187 22.65 24.88 -5.77
C ALA A 187 23.66 24.50 -6.87
N GLY A 188 23.34 24.73 -8.15
CA GLY A 188 24.20 24.39 -9.29
C GLY A 188 24.34 22.88 -9.50
N ALA A 189 23.31 22.09 -9.17
CA ALA A 189 23.34 20.66 -9.37
C ALA A 189 23.45 20.32 -10.86
N PRO A 190 24.41 19.47 -11.27
CA PRO A 190 24.51 19.04 -12.67
C PRO A 190 23.31 18.16 -13.02
N SER A 191 22.87 18.19 -14.28
CA SER A 191 21.65 17.50 -14.75
C SER A 191 21.72 15.97 -14.65
N ASP A 192 22.92 15.40 -14.56
CA ASP A 192 23.16 13.97 -14.36
C ASP A 192 23.33 13.57 -12.88
N ALA A 193 23.20 14.53 -11.95
CA ALA A 193 23.28 14.27 -10.52
C ALA A 193 22.24 13.24 -10.08
N ILE A 194 22.67 12.36 -9.18
CA ILE A 194 21.81 11.34 -8.59
C ILE A 194 21.37 11.80 -7.20
N VAL A 195 20.06 11.80 -6.99
CA VAL A 195 19.40 12.22 -5.75
C VAL A 195 18.84 11.01 -5.02
N ILE A 196 19.13 10.89 -3.73
CA ILE A 196 18.54 9.88 -2.85
C ILE A 196 17.19 10.42 -2.35
N VAL A 197 16.10 9.73 -2.70
CA VAL A 197 14.72 10.15 -2.38
C VAL A 197 13.85 8.93 -2.03
N ARG A 198 12.67 9.15 -1.43
CA ARG A 198 11.75 8.07 -1.09
C ARG A 198 11.01 7.51 -2.31
N ASN A 199 10.57 8.38 -3.21
CA ASN A 199 9.84 8.02 -4.42
C ASN A 199 10.62 8.41 -5.69
N PRO A 200 11.63 7.62 -6.12
CA PRO A 200 12.43 7.95 -7.30
C PRO A 200 11.62 8.14 -8.58
N PRO A 201 10.61 7.31 -8.90
CA PRO A 201 9.78 7.54 -10.09
C PRO A 201 9.05 8.89 -10.06
N GLY A 202 8.38 9.21 -8.95
CA GLY A 202 7.68 10.49 -8.81
C GLY A 202 8.62 11.69 -8.85
N PHE A 203 9.79 11.57 -8.20
CA PHE A 203 10.80 12.62 -8.23
C PHE A 203 11.35 12.86 -9.63
N TYR A 204 11.66 11.79 -10.38
CA TYR A 204 12.16 11.91 -11.74
C TYR A 204 11.13 12.56 -12.67
N LEU A 205 9.85 12.17 -12.58
CA LEU A 205 8.78 12.72 -13.41
C LEU A 205 8.60 14.25 -13.26
N ILE A 206 8.88 14.80 -12.08
CA ILE A 206 8.73 16.23 -11.80
C ILE A 206 10.02 17.01 -12.05
N THR A 207 11.17 16.44 -11.67
CA THR A 207 12.43 17.19 -11.59
C THR A 207 13.40 16.92 -12.73
N ASP A 208 13.22 15.83 -13.49
CA ASP A 208 14.15 15.30 -14.50
C ASP A 208 15.52 14.84 -13.95
N TYR A 209 15.76 14.96 -12.65
CA TYR A 209 16.99 14.46 -12.02
C TYR A 209 16.90 12.97 -11.75
N ARG A 210 18.00 12.26 -12.00
CA ARG A 210 18.11 10.83 -11.69
C ARG A 210 17.96 10.63 -10.19
N ALA A 211 17.24 9.59 -9.82
CA ALA A 211 16.97 9.31 -8.42
C ALA A 211 17.15 7.84 -8.07
N ILE A 212 17.59 7.59 -6.84
CA ILE A 212 17.67 6.27 -6.23
C ILE A 212 16.90 6.27 -4.91
N THR A 213 16.38 5.09 -4.55
CA THR A 213 15.58 4.94 -3.33
C THR A 213 16.45 5.13 -2.09
N LEU A 214 15.96 5.90 -1.13
CA LEU A 214 16.48 5.97 0.23
C LEU A 214 16.51 4.56 0.84
N PRO A 215 17.68 4.02 1.22
CA PRO A 215 17.76 2.70 1.83
C PRO A 215 17.16 2.71 3.23
N ASN A 216 16.67 1.55 3.68
CA ASN A 216 16.43 1.33 5.10
C ASN A 216 17.77 1.08 5.80
N GLY A 217 18.09 1.89 6.80
CA GLY A 217 19.35 1.81 7.53
C GLY A 217 19.73 3.14 8.17
N ASP A 218 20.91 3.16 8.76
CA ASP A 218 21.53 4.32 9.38
C ASP A 218 22.24 5.25 8.39
N LEU A 219 22.90 6.28 8.92
CA LEU A 219 23.62 7.27 8.13
C LEU A 219 24.73 6.62 7.30
N ASP A 220 25.41 5.63 7.88
CA ASP A 220 26.48 4.89 7.23
C ASP A 220 25.95 4.13 6.01
N THR A 221 24.77 3.52 6.14
CA THR A 221 24.06 2.86 5.02
C THR A 221 23.75 3.84 3.89
N ILE A 222 23.25 5.05 4.21
CA ILE A 222 22.96 6.09 3.22
C ILE A 222 24.25 6.53 2.52
N LEU A 223 25.33 6.74 3.26
CA LEU A 223 26.63 7.14 2.70
C LEU A 223 27.28 6.04 1.87
N GLU A 224 27.10 4.77 2.23
CA GLU A 224 27.54 3.65 1.40
C GLU A 224 26.78 3.60 0.07
N VAL A 225 25.45 3.73 0.11
CA VAL A 225 24.61 3.82 -1.11
C VAL A 225 25.01 5.03 -1.95
N ALA A 226 25.23 6.18 -1.32
CA ALA A 226 25.66 7.39 -2.00
C ALA A 226 26.99 7.19 -2.74
N ARG A 227 27.98 6.59 -2.08
CA ARG A 227 29.28 6.26 -2.70
C ARG A 227 29.13 5.25 -3.84
N ARG A 228 28.40 4.16 -3.62
CA ARG A 228 28.23 3.08 -4.61
C ARG A 228 27.57 3.54 -5.90
N TYR A 229 26.54 4.39 -5.79
CA TYR A 229 25.78 4.86 -6.94
C TYR A 229 26.14 6.29 -7.35
N ASN A 230 27.22 6.85 -6.80
CA ASN A 230 27.66 8.21 -7.10
C ASN A 230 26.56 9.27 -6.83
N ALA A 231 25.69 9.04 -5.83
CA ALA A 231 24.69 10.02 -5.43
C ALA A 231 25.35 11.23 -4.75
N ARG A 232 24.79 12.41 -5.01
CA ARG A 232 25.33 13.68 -4.54
C ARG A 232 24.37 14.44 -3.63
N TYR A 233 23.07 14.15 -3.73
CA TYR A 233 22.04 14.84 -2.98
C TYR A 233 21.15 13.86 -2.23
N LEU A 234 20.59 14.31 -1.11
CA LEU A 234 19.65 13.57 -0.28
C LEU A 234 18.43 14.47 0.00
N VAL A 235 17.24 13.92 -0.19
CA VAL A 235 15.98 14.56 0.23
C VAL A 235 15.46 13.85 1.48
N ALA A 236 15.31 14.61 2.57
CA ALA A 236 14.68 14.15 3.80
C ALA A 236 13.22 14.61 3.85
N GLU A 237 12.28 13.65 3.82
CA GLU A 237 10.84 13.90 3.82
C GLU A 237 10.23 13.71 5.23
N PRO A 238 9.29 14.57 5.66
CA PRO A 238 8.84 14.65 7.05
C PRO A 238 7.99 13.45 7.52
N THR A 239 7.28 12.79 6.60
CA THR A 239 6.25 11.78 6.94
C THR A 239 6.78 10.44 7.44
N ARG A 240 8.10 10.24 7.50
CA ARG A 240 8.74 9.06 8.13
C ARG A 240 10.25 9.26 8.18
N VAL A 241 10.68 10.17 9.05
CA VAL A 241 12.05 10.18 9.56
C VAL A 241 12.14 9.01 10.55
N THR A 242 12.40 7.80 10.07
CA THR A 242 12.70 6.66 10.95
C THR A 242 14.10 6.84 11.52
N GLY A 243 14.20 7.31 12.77
CA GLY A 243 15.34 7.18 13.70
C GLY A 243 16.69 7.81 13.34
N VAL A 244 16.98 8.03 12.06
CA VAL A 244 18.32 8.30 11.53
C VAL A 244 18.43 9.71 10.98
N LEU A 245 17.36 10.19 10.34
CA LEU A 245 17.26 11.54 9.76
C LEU A 245 16.72 12.55 10.78
N SER A 246 16.91 12.33 12.09
CA SER A 246 16.60 13.37 13.07
C SER A 246 17.41 14.62 12.71
N ASP A 247 16.72 15.72 12.46
CA ASP A 247 17.23 16.99 11.91
C ASP A 247 18.63 17.42 12.38
N TYR A 248 18.97 17.16 13.65
CA TYR A 248 20.26 17.49 14.24
C TYR A 248 21.46 16.76 13.63
N ARG A 249 21.30 15.54 13.10
CA ARG A 249 22.42 14.75 12.54
C ARG A 249 22.77 15.11 11.10
N LEU A 250 21.83 15.70 10.35
CA LEU A 250 22.02 16.05 8.94
C LEU A 250 22.56 17.47 8.72
N ASN A 251 22.62 18.29 9.76
CA ASN A 251 23.24 19.63 9.70
C ASN A 251 24.74 19.60 10.07
N GLN A 252 25.36 18.42 10.03
CA GLN A 252 26.79 18.21 10.28
C GLN A 252 27.42 17.47 9.10
N ALA A 253 28.74 17.57 8.96
CA ALA A 253 29.48 16.78 7.99
C ALA A 253 29.12 15.28 8.13
N PRO A 254 28.90 14.57 7.01
CA PRO A 254 29.18 14.96 5.63
C PRO A 254 28.00 15.62 4.88
N PHE A 255 26.96 16.10 5.56
CA PHE A 255 25.80 16.70 4.91
C PHE A 255 25.83 18.22 4.99
N ARG A 256 25.56 18.88 3.86
CA ARG A 256 25.39 20.34 3.76
C ARG A 256 23.95 20.64 3.38
N TYR A 257 23.21 21.29 4.27
CA TYR A 257 21.84 21.72 4.02
C TYR A 257 21.78 22.78 2.92
N LEU A 258 20.87 22.60 1.96
CA LEU A 258 20.69 23.50 0.80
C LEU A 258 19.36 24.24 0.80
N GLY A 259 18.37 23.77 1.55
CA GLY A 259 17.05 24.41 1.63
C GLY A 259 15.91 23.43 1.90
N GLU A 260 14.70 23.96 2.03
CA GLU A 260 13.48 23.20 2.28
C GLU A 260 12.36 23.69 1.36
N SER A 261 11.55 22.76 0.88
CA SER A 261 10.32 23.07 0.15
C SER A 261 9.22 22.08 0.54
N ASN A 262 8.06 22.60 0.91
CA ASN A 262 6.89 21.80 1.33
C ASN A 262 7.22 20.76 2.43
N GLY A 263 8.11 21.11 3.37
CA GLY A 263 8.57 20.22 4.43
C GLY A 263 9.69 19.26 4.03
N ASN A 264 10.05 19.17 2.75
CA ASN A 264 11.13 18.31 2.25
C ASN A 264 12.44 19.08 2.26
N ARG A 265 13.45 18.53 2.94
CA ARG A 265 14.76 19.17 3.09
C ARG A 265 15.77 18.58 2.15
N LEU A 266 16.51 19.44 1.47
CA LEU A 266 17.56 19.07 0.53
C LEU A 266 18.94 19.21 1.17
N TYR A 267 19.76 18.18 1.01
CA TYR A 267 21.14 18.14 1.48
C TYR A 267 22.08 17.75 0.34
N GLU A 268 23.25 18.35 0.28
CA GLU A 268 24.38 17.85 -0.48
C GLU A 268 25.24 16.92 0.38
N ILE A 269 25.68 15.81 -0.19
CA ILE A 269 26.58 14.85 0.43
C ILE A 269 28.00 15.24 0.04
N LEU A 270 28.74 15.77 1.00
CA LEU A 270 30.15 16.14 0.87
C LEU A 270 31.00 14.86 0.78
N ARG A 271 32.02 14.90 -0.08
CA ARG A 271 32.96 13.79 -0.31
C ARG A 271 34.33 14.11 0.25
#